data_AF-A0A9Q0AM27-F1
#
_entry.id   AF-A0A9Q0AM27-F1
#
_cell.length_a   1.000
_cell.length_b   1.000
_cell.length_c   1.000
_cell.angle_alpha   90.00
_cell.angle_beta   90.00
_cell.angle_gamma   90.00
#
_symmetry.space_group_name_H-M   'P 1'
#
loop_
_entity.id
_entity.type
_entity.pdbx_description
1 polymer ?
#
loop_
_entity_poly.entity_id
_entity_poly.type
_entity_poly.pdbx_seq_one_letter_code
_entity_poly.pdbx_strand_id
1 'polypeptide(L)'
;MADSQAKTITDTSVPLEKGTEAGASTGPPAPTGPSDASVKPEQGGATAADETATEKDESPPAAATASTPLLDLWTAAEASGHPEIWGVTLQDPTAHVPSQIVFQKFLNANDGDFAKAKEQLIKTLEWRAKWKPLDLLNKKFSKEKFDGLGYVTSYGESSPDSKEVFTWNIYGIVKSMESTFGNVDEFISWRAALMELALQELGLSGATKPITADEDPYKIFQVHDYKSLSFFRQNPAVKAASKETIQVFGLVYPELLKEKFFVNVPAIMGFMYGVMKLFVAPKTIKKFHPMSNGGALAHEFAESKVADLGEKLPEAYGGKGAILQTQGKSTLLE
;
A
#
# COMPACT_ATOMS: atom_id res chain seq x y z
N MET A 1 65.19 9.15 31.08
CA MET A 1 65.72 8.25 32.14
C MET A 1 64.96 8.59 33.40
N ALA A 2 63.89 7.82 33.67
CA ALA A 2 63.73 6.86 34.79
C ALA A 2 63.19 7.58 36.03
N ASP A 3 62.20 7.12 36.81
CA ASP A 3 61.48 5.85 36.95
C ASP A 3 60.16 6.18 37.72
N SER A 4 58.99 5.68 37.30
CA SER A 4 58.19 4.63 37.95
C SER A 4 57.95 4.75 39.48
N GLN A 5 56.68 4.95 39.89
CA GLN A 5 56.05 4.13 40.95
C GLN A 5 54.54 4.01 40.73
N ALA A 6 54.09 2.75 40.74
CA ALA A 6 52.71 2.31 40.80
C ALA A 6 52.21 2.22 42.26
N LYS A 7 50.90 2.37 42.47
CA LYS A 7 50.18 1.62 43.52
C LYS A 7 48.69 1.53 43.22
N THR A 8 48.14 0.39 43.58
CA THR A 8 46.94 -0.25 43.05
C THR A 8 45.96 -0.51 44.20
N ILE A 9 44.66 -0.32 43.91
CA ILE A 9 43.45 -0.96 44.50
C ILE A 9 43.16 -0.78 45.99
N THR A 10 41.94 -0.32 46.29
CA THR A 10 41.05 -1.05 47.22
C THR A 10 39.59 -0.90 46.82
N ASP A 11 38.97 -2.06 46.69
CA ASP A 11 37.58 -2.41 46.49
C ASP A 11 36.86 -2.38 47.84
N THR A 12 35.63 -1.87 47.93
CA THR A 12 34.69 -2.22 49.01
C THR A 12 33.25 -2.08 48.52
N SER A 13 32.51 -3.15 48.75
CA SER A 13 31.15 -3.49 48.36
C SER A 13 30.09 -3.09 49.40
N VAL A 14 28.92 -2.62 48.89
CA VAL A 14 27.50 -3.03 49.19
C VAL A 14 26.98 -2.88 50.66
N PRO A 15 25.71 -2.48 51.00
CA PRO A 15 24.43 -2.88 50.37
C PRO A 15 23.27 -1.85 50.24
N LEU A 16 22.27 -2.32 49.49
CA LEU A 16 20.86 -1.89 49.36
C LEU A 16 20.13 -1.62 50.70
N GLU A 17 19.23 -0.62 50.70
CA GLU A 17 18.02 -0.64 51.51
C GLU A 17 16.75 -0.23 50.73
N LYS A 18 15.68 -0.92 51.13
CA LYS A 18 14.28 -0.89 50.68
C LYS A 18 13.55 0.33 51.24
N GLY A 19 12.64 0.89 50.45
CA GLY A 19 11.58 1.79 50.93
C GLY A 19 10.29 1.54 50.14
N THR A 20 9.26 1.05 50.82
CA THR A 20 7.92 0.71 50.33
C THR A 20 6.96 1.84 50.67
N GLU A 21 6.05 2.22 49.76
CA GLU A 21 4.69 2.77 50.03
C GLU A 21 4.01 2.96 48.65
N ALA A 22 3.05 2.12 48.23
CA ALA A 22 1.63 2.09 48.59
C ALA A 22 0.86 3.35 48.16
N GLY A 23 0.18 3.27 47.01
CA GLY A 23 -0.78 4.26 46.52
C GLY A 23 -1.69 3.62 45.47
N ALA A 24 -2.78 3.03 45.94
CA ALA A 24 -3.82 2.42 45.13
C ALA A 24 -4.61 3.47 44.32
N SER A 25 -4.90 3.18 43.05
CA SER A 25 -6.10 3.70 42.38
C SER A 25 -6.44 2.84 41.17
N THR A 26 -7.39 1.93 41.41
CA THR A 26 -8.46 1.41 40.56
C THR A 26 -8.39 1.69 39.05
N GLY A 27 -8.13 0.62 38.27
CA GLY A 27 -8.45 0.60 36.84
C GLY A 27 -9.95 0.35 36.61
N PRO A 28 -10.58 0.94 35.58
CA PRO A 28 -11.95 0.59 35.20
C PRO A 28 -11.97 -0.68 34.32
N PRO A 29 -13.10 -1.42 34.34
CA PRO A 29 -13.16 -2.83 33.98
C PRO A 29 -13.42 -3.07 32.48
N ALA A 30 -13.02 -4.26 32.04
CA ALA A 30 -13.48 -4.88 30.80
C ALA A 30 -14.99 -5.14 30.84
N PRO A 31 -15.73 -4.97 29.73
CA PRO A 31 -17.09 -5.48 29.65
C PRO A 31 -17.07 -6.93 29.13
N THR A 32 -17.64 -7.80 29.95
CA THR A 32 -18.06 -9.17 29.67
C THR A 32 -19.49 -9.20 29.11
N GLY A 33 -19.70 -9.99 28.05
CA GLY A 33 -20.95 -10.68 27.73
C GLY A 33 -22.08 -9.87 27.06
N PRO A 34 -23.05 -10.55 26.39
CA PRO A 34 -23.47 -11.92 26.69
C PRO A 34 -23.38 -12.93 25.53
N SER A 35 -23.21 -14.19 25.95
CA SER A 35 -23.65 -15.42 25.28
C SER A 35 -25.16 -15.40 25.09
N ASP A 36 -25.70 -15.85 23.95
CA ASP A 36 -26.36 -17.15 23.90
C ASP A 36 -26.84 -17.59 22.51
N ALA A 37 -27.07 -18.91 22.43
CA ALA A 37 -27.95 -19.64 21.53
C ALA A 37 -27.40 -20.15 20.17
N SER A 38 -26.82 -21.34 20.27
CA SER A 38 -26.86 -22.41 19.26
C SER A 38 -28.27 -22.69 18.74
N VAL A 39 -28.44 -22.83 17.42
CA VAL A 39 -29.47 -23.70 16.81
C VAL A 39 -28.86 -24.46 15.63
N LYS A 40 -29.01 -25.79 15.70
CA LYS A 40 -28.62 -26.82 14.73
C LYS A 40 -29.60 -26.82 13.53
N PRO A 41 -29.18 -27.21 12.31
CA PRO A 41 -30.04 -27.22 11.13
C PRO A 41 -30.99 -28.42 11.11
N GLU A 42 -32.22 -28.20 10.63
CA GLU A 42 -33.18 -29.25 10.28
C GLU A 42 -33.28 -29.38 8.75
N GLN A 43 -33.07 -30.61 8.28
CA GLN A 43 -33.41 -31.11 6.96
C GLN A 43 -34.89 -31.45 6.86
N GLY A 44 -35.45 -31.21 5.68
CA GLY A 44 -36.69 -31.81 5.17
C GLY A 44 -37.08 -30.99 3.94
N GLY A 45 -37.40 -31.53 2.78
CA GLY A 45 -37.66 -32.88 2.29
C GLY A 45 -38.14 -32.69 0.84
N ALA A 46 -37.82 -33.65 -0.01
CA ALA A 46 -38.00 -33.62 -1.46
C ALA A 46 -39.46 -33.45 -1.94
N THR A 47 -39.64 -32.93 -3.17
CA THR A 47 -40.46 -33.60 -4.20
C THR A 47 -40.07 -33.09 -5.60
N ALA A 48 -40.13 -34.01 -6.55
CA ALA A 48 -39.66 -33.93 -7.93
C ALA A 48 -40.84 -33.85 -8.94
N ALA A 49 -40.45 -33.69 -10.21
CA ALA A 49 -41.20 -33.91 -11.46
C ALA A 49 -42.22 -32.80 -11.84
N ASP A 50 -42.44 -32.43 -13.10
CA ASP A 50 -42.05 -33.01 -14.40
C ASP A 50 -42.17 -31.94 -15.51
N GLU A 51 -41.70 -32.33 -16.71
CA GLU A 51 -41.68 -31.74 -18.06
C GLU A 51 -42.97 -30.97 -18.51
N THR A 52 -43.08 -30.19 -19.60
CA THR A 52 -42.48 -30.21 -20.95
C THR A 52 -42.78 -28.88 -21.68
N ALA A 53 -41.85 -28.48 -22.56
CA ALA A 53 -41.94 -27.66 -23.79
C ALA A 53 -43.10 -26.68 -24.08
N THR A 54 -42.73 -25.47 -24.52
CA THR A 54 -43.27 -24.90 -25.78
C THR A 54 -42.25 -23.94 -26.39
N GLU A 55 -41.73 -24.32 -27.56
CA GLU A 55 -41.02 -23.42 -28.48
C GLU A 55 -41.99 -22.35 -28.98
N LYS A 56 -41.57 -21.09 -28.96
CA LYS A 56 -42.18 -20.04 -29.77
C LYS A 56 -41.09 -19.17 -30.38
N ASP A 57 -41.09 -19.23 -31.70
CA ASP A 57 -40.34 -18.45 -32.68
C ASP A 57 -40.41 -16.94 -32.37
N GLU A 58 -39.27 -16.31 -32.13
CA GLU A 58 -39.13 -14.86 -32.04
C GLU A 58 -37.92 -14.41 -32.87
N SER A 59 -38.20 -13.67 -33.95
CA SER A 59 -37.20 -12.95 -34.75
C SER A 59 -36.34 -12.04 -33.85
N PRO A 60 -35.04 -11.88 -34.15
CA PRO A 60 -34.13 -11.16 -33.27
C PRO A 60 -34.48 -9.66 -33.22
N PRO A 61 -34.61 -9.06 -32.02
CA PRO A 61 -34.66 -7.61 -31.91
C PRO A 61 -33.28 -7.06 -32.28
N ALA A 62 -33.28 -5.97 -33.04
CA ALA A 62 -32.09 -5.20 -33.38
C ALA A 62 -31.19 -5.01 -32.15
N ALA A 63 -29.91 -5.36 -32.30
CA ALA A 63 -28.91 -5.30 -31.26
C ALA A 63 -28.80 -3.87 -30.70
N ALA A 64 -29.52 -3.59 -29.62
CA ALA A 64 -29.08 -2.63 -28.64
C ALA A 64 -27.71 -3.15 -28.16
N THR A 65 -26.65 -2.40 -28.45
CA THR A 65 -25.32 -2.68 -27.90
C THR A 65 -25.46 -2.79 -26.40
N ALA A 66 -25.46 -4.01 -25.87
CA ALA A 66 -25.57 -4.25 -24.44
C ALA A 66 -24.38 -3.57 -23.77
N SER A 67 -24.65 -2.53 -22.97
CA SER A 67 -23.61 -1.82 -22.25
C SER A 67 -22.94 -2.77 -21.25
N THR A 68 -21.62 -2.74 -21.20
CA THR A 68 -20.85 -3.46 -20.19
C THR A 68 -20.50 -2.51 -19.04
N PRO A 69 -20.29 -3.01 -17.81
CA PRO A 69 -19.88 -2.16 -16.69
C PRO A 69 -18.67 -1.27 -16.99
N LEU A 70 -17.71 -1.75 -17.81
CA LEU A 70 -16.54 -0.97 -18.21
C LEU A 70 -16.89 0.16 -19.18
N LEU A 71 -17.80 -0.07 -20.12
CA LEU A 71 -18.29 0.95 -21.05
C LEU A 71 -19.06 2.06 -20.32
N ASP A 72 -19.87 1.67 -19.32
CA ASP A 72 -20.59 2.62 -18.46
C ASP A 72 -19.64 3.43 -17.57
N LEU A 73 -18.56 2.83 -17.06
CA LEU A 73 -17.51 3.53 -16.31
C LEU A 73 -16.75 4.51 -17.21
N TRP A 74 -16.44 4.13 -18.45
CA TRP A 74 -15.84 5.03 -19.43
C TRP A 74 -16.73 6.23 -19.73
N THR A 75 -18.02 6.01 -20.01
CA THR A 75 -18.99 7.09 -20.24
C THR A 75 -19.07 8.05 -19.05
N ALA A 76 -19.04 7.52 -17.83
CA ALA A 76 -18.99 8.34 -16.62
C ALA A 76 -17.68 9.13 -16.48
N ALA A 77 -16.54 8.54 -16.86
CA ALA A 77 -15.24 9.20 -16.83
C ALA A 77 -15.16 10.34 -17.86
N GLU A 78 -15.67 10.15 -19.08
CA GLU A 78 -15.70 11.20 -20.11
C GLU A 78 -16.50 12.42 -19.64
N ALA A 79 -17.62 12.21 -18.95
CA ALA A 79 -18.43 13.29 -18.41
C ALA A 79 -17.73 14.11 -17.31
N SER A 80 -16.67 13.58 -16.68
CA SER A 80 -15.91 14.29 -15.62
C SER A 80 -15.00 15.40 -16.16
N GLY A 81 -14.65 15.37 -17.46
CA GLY A 81 -13.79 16.35 -18.12
C GLY A 81 -12.28 16.19 -17.87
N HIS A 82 -11.84 15.27 -17.00
CA HIS A 82 -10.42 14.92 -16.85
C HIS A 82 -10.12 13.58 -17.54
N PRO A 83 -9.18 13.52 -18.51
CA PRO A 83 -9.06 12.36 -19.38
C PRO A 83 -8.01 11.33 -18.91
N GLU A 84 -7.45 11.43 -17.70
CA GLU A 84 -6.23 10.70 -17.34
C GLU A 84 -6.29 10.02 -15.97
N ILE A 85 -5.80 8.77 -15.91
CA ILE A 85 -5.52 8.04 -14.67
C ILE A 85 -4.21 7.24 -14.81
N TRP A 86 -3.27 7.41 -13.85
CA TRP A 86 -2.00 6.68 -13.73
C TRP A 86 -1.11 6.66 -14.98
N GLY A 87 -1.06 7.77 -15.70
CA GLY A 87 -0.33 7.95 -16.96
C GLY A 87 -1.09 7.44 -18.20
N VAL A 88 -2.33 6.98 -18.04
CA VAL A 88 -3.18 6.51 -19.14
C VAL A 88 -4.21 7.56 -19.50
N THR A 89 -4.16 8.04 -20.74
CA THR A 89 -5.27 8.77 -21.34
C THR A 89 -6.42 7.80 -21.58
N LEU A 90 -7.54 8.01 -20.89
CA LEU A 90 -8.73 7.17 -20.94
C LEU A 90 -9.38 7.23 -22.33
N GLN A 91 -9.74 6.05 -22.85
CA GLN A 91 -10.38 5.83 -24.14
C GLN A 91 -11.40 4.69 -24.02
N ASP A 92 -12.12 4.42 -25.11
CA ASP A 92 -13.07 3.31 -25.20
C ASP A 92 -12.40 1.96 -24.83
N PRO A 93 -12.84 1.31 -23.73
CA PRO A 93 -12.23 0.09 -23.23
C PRO A 93 -12.51 -1.15 -24.11
N THR A 94 -13.37 -1.05 -25.13
CA THR A 94 -13.58 -2.14 -26.10
C THR A 94 -12.38 -2.34 -27.03
N ALA A 95 -11.60 -1.28 -27.26
CA ALA A 95 -10.43 -1.31 -28.13
C ALA A 95 -9.12 -0.88 -27.43
N HIS A 96 -9.21 -0.30 -26.22
CA HIS A 96 -8.05 0.24 -25.50
C HIS A 96 -7.79 -0.51 -24.18
N VAL A 97 -6.89 -1.49 -24.23
CA VAL A 97 -6.52 -2.35 -23.08
C VAL A 97 -6.07 -1.57 -21.83
N PRO A 98 -5.23 -0.52 -21.91
CA PRO A 98 -4.85 0.25 -20.72
C PRO A 98 -6.05 0.86 -20.00
N SER A 99 -7.04 1.39 -20.74
CA SER A 99 -8.28 1.90 -20.13
C SER A 99 -9.13 0.79 -19.54
N GLN A 100 -9.22 -0.35 -20.23
CA GLN A 100 -9.90 -1.54 -19.73
C GLN A 100 -9.35 -1.96 -18.35
N ILE A 101 -8.03 -1.96 -18.18
CA ILE A 101 -7.35 -2.28 -16.92
C ILE A 101 -7.70 -1.26 -15.84
N VAL A 102 -7.65 0.03 -16.15
CA VAL A 102 -8.01 1.09 -15.19
C VAL A 102 -9.43 0.86 -14.65
N PHE A 103 -10.42 0.74 -15.54
CA PHE A 103 -11.80 0.53 -15.12
C PHE A 103 -12.01 -0.80 -14.39
N GLN A 104 -11.33 -1.87 -14.81
CA GLN A 104 -11.40 -3.16 -14.12
C GLN A 104 -10.83 -3.09 -12.70
N LYS A 105 -9.76 -2.32 -12.46
CA LYS A 105 -9.21 -2.09 -11.11
C LYS A 105 -10.21 -1.39 -10.19
N PHE A 106 -10.98 -0.42 -10.68
CA PHE A 106 -12.05 0.22 -9.90
C PHE A 106 -13.19 -0.75 -9.58
N LEU A 107 -13.60 -1.60 -10.52
CA LEU A 107 -14.58 -2.67 -10.24
C LEU A 107 -14.06 -3.66 -9.20
N ASN A 108 -12.83 -4.15 -9.37
CA ASN A 108 -12.20 -5.11 -8.46
C ASN A 108 -12.09 -4.55 -7.03
N ALA A 109 -11.73 -3.27 -6.89
CA ALA A 109 -11.65 -2.59 -5.59
C ALA A 109 -12.99 -2.49 -4.87
N ASN A 110 -14.11 -2.57 -5.60
CA ASN A 110 -15.46 -2.47 -5.08
C ASN A 110 -16.23 -3.80 -5.20
N ASP A 111 -15.53 -4.92 -5.30
CA ASP A 111 -16.14 -6.27 -5.36
C ASP A 111 -17.16 -6.42 -6.51
N GLY A 112 -16.94 -5.72 -7.62
CA GLY A 112 -17.86 -5.70 -8.78
C GLY A 112 -19.08 -4.80 -8.61
N ASP A 113 -19.22 -4.08 -7.49
CA ASP A 113 -20.28 -3.10 -7.26
C ASP A 113 -20.06 -1.88 -8.16
N PHE A 114 -20.82 -1.83 -9.26
CA PHE A 114 -20.72 -0.76 -10.25
C PHE A 114 -20.96 0.63 -9.67
N ALA A 115 -21.94 0.79 -8.76
CA ALA A 115 -22.28 2.10 -8.21
C ALA A 115 -21.12 2.68 -7.38
N LYS A 116 -20.52 1.85 -6.53
CA LYS A 116 -19.35 2.26 -5.74
C LYS A 116 -18.11 2.46 -6.61
N ALA A 117 -17.87 1.59 -7.59
CA ALA A 117 -16.77 1.74 -8.53
C ALA A 117 -16.86 3.07 -9.31
N LYS A 118 -18.06 3.41 -9.80
CA LYS A 118 -18.34 4.68 -10.48
C LYS A 118 -18.11 5.87 -9.55
N GLU A 119 -18.61 5.83 -8.32
CA GLU A 119 -18.40 6.89 -7.34
C GLU A 119 -16.90 7.10 -7.05
N GLN A 120 -16.16 6.02 -6.83
CA GLN A 120 -14.72 6.08 -6.55
C GLN A 120 -13.94 6.61 -7.76
N LEU A 121 -14.29 6.17 -8.98
CA LEU A 121 -13.70 6.64 -10.24
C LEU A 121 -13.89 8.15 -10.42
N ILE A 122 -15.12 8.65 -10.25
CA ILE A 122 -15.42 10.09 -10.39
C ILE A 122 -14.62 10.92 -9.39
N LYS A 123 -14.62 10.52 -8.10
CA LYS A 123 -13.83 11.21 -7.07
C LYS A 123 -12.32 11.17 -7.36
N THR A 124 -11.85 10.08 -7.98
CA THR A 124 -10.44 9.98 -8.41
C THR A 124 -10.15 10.99 -9.52
N LEU A 125 -11.00 11.08 -10.54
CA LEU A 125 -10.83 12.02 -11.65
C LEU A 125 -10.89 13.48 -11.18
N GLU A 126 -11.81 13.82 -10.27
CA GLU A 126 -11.88 15.13 -9.63
C GLU A 126 -10.60 15.46 -8.86
N TRP A 127 -10.08 14.50 -8.08
CA TRP A 127 -8.84 14.67 -7.35
C TRP A 127 -7.65 14.86 -8.31
N ARG A 128 -7.56 14.07 -9.38
CA ARG A 128 -6.47 14.20 -10.37
C ARG A 128 -6.53 15.53 -11.12
N ALA A 129 -7.74 15.99 -11.48
CA ALA A 129 -7.93 17.30 -12.11
C ALA A 129 -7.43 18.44 -11.22
N LYS A 130 -7.71 18.36 -9.91
CA LYS A 130 -7.31 19.37 -8.92
C LYS A 130 -5.83 19.28 -8.55
N TRP A 131 -5.35 18.08 -8.24
CA TRP A 131 -4.04 17.83 -7.62
C TRP A 131 -2.91 17.65 -8.64
N LYS A 132 -3.25 17.29 -9.88
CA LYS A 132 -2.33 17.14 -11.02
C LYS A 132 -1.09 16.30 -10.67
N PRO A 133 -1.28 15.03 -10.26
CA PRO A 133 -0.19 14.22 -9.74
C PRO A 133 0.94 13.97 -10.75
N LEU A 134 0.65 13.98 -12.07
CA LEU A 134 1.69 13.89 -13.10
C LEU A 134 2.61 15.12 -13.13
N ASP A 135 2.10 16.32 -12.83
CA ASP A 135 2.93 17.53 -12.75
C ASP A 135 3.92 17.44 -11.58
N LEU A 136 3.58 16.68 -10.52
CA LEU A 136 4.43 16.49 -9.36
C LEU A 136 5.71 15.71 -9.66
N LEU A 137 5.77 14.97 -10.78
CA LEU A 137 7.00 14.32 -11.24
C LEU A 137 8.09 15.33 -11.63
N ASN A 138 7.69 16.53 -12.05
CA ASN A 138 8.58 17.63 -12.41
C ASN A 138 8.77 18.64 -11.27
N LYS A 139 8.01 18.51 -10.18
CA LYS A 139 8.13 19.35 -9.00
C LYS A 139 9.40 18.96 -8.23
N LYS A 140 10.17 19.97 -7.84
CA LYS A 140 11.27 19.81 -6.89
C LYS A 140 10.75 19.89 -5.47
N PHE A 141 11.19 18.97 -4.63
CA PHE A 141 10.85 18.90 -3.22
C PHE A 141 12.06 19.28 -2.36
N SER A 142 11.84 19.81 -1.17
CA SER A 142 12.94 20.21 -0.29
C SER A 142 13.86 19.03 0.04
N LYS A 143 15.15 19.17 -0.27
CA LYS A 143 16.18 18.20 0.11
C LYS A 143 16.27 18.04 1.63
N GLU A 144 16.12 19.13 2.39
CA GLU A 144 16.13 19.08 3.85
C GLU A 144 15.05 18.13 4.42
N LYS A 145 13.87 18.12 3.78
CA LYS A 145 12.71 17.35 4.23
C LYS A 145 12.67 15.92 3.73
N PHE A 146 13.05 15.68 2.47
CA PHE A 146 12.72 14.45 1.75
C PHE A 146 13.92 13.68 1.21
N ASP A 147 15.14 14.21 1.33
CA ASP A 147 16.34 13.53 0.83
C ASP A 147 16.52 12.15 1.47
N GLY A 148 16.67 11.17 0.60
CA GLY A 148 16.80 9.76 0.96
C GLY A 148 15.58 9.07 1.55
N LEU A 149 14.41 9.72 1.61
CA LEU A 149 13.20 9.14 2.21
C LEU A 149 12.38 8.28 1.25
N GLY A 150 12.60 8.39 -0.06
CA GLY A 150 11.75 7.78 -1.09
C GLY A 150 12.53 7.28 -2.29
N TYR A 151 12.36 6.01 -2.64
CA TYR A 151 12.95 5.42 -3.85
C TYR A 151 11.95 4.56 -4.61
N VAL A 152 12.17 4.43 -5.92
CA VAL A 152 11.53 3.45 -6.79
C VAL A 152 12.62 2.58 -7.40
N THR A 153 12.47 1.26 -7.28
CA THR A 153 13.33 0.30 -7.97
C THR A 153 12.48 -0.61 -8.83
N SER A 154 13.06 -1.12 -9.91
CA SER A 154 12.44 -2.08 -10.81
C SER A 154 13.42 -3.20 -11.08
N TYR A 155 12.93 -4.44 -11.07
CA TYR A 155 13.72 -5.64 -11.32
C TYR A 155 13.03 -6.51 -12.37
N GLY A 156 13.81 -7.20 -13.19
CA GLY A 156 13.30 -8.02 -14.28
C GLY A 156 13.41 -7.32 -15.64
N GLU A 157 12.74 -7.87 -16.64
CA GLU A 157 12.73 -7.31 -17.99
C GLU A 157 11.67 -6.20 -18.12
N SER A 158 11.61 -5.53 -19.27
CA SER A 158 10.72 -4.37 -19.43
C SER A 158 9.22 -4.71 -19.40
N SER A 159 8.86 -5.95 -19.71
CA SER A 159 7.46 -6.39 -19.76
C SER A 159 6.82 -6.44 -18.35
N PRO A 160 5.58 -5.94 -18.16
CA PRO A 160 4.88 -6.03 -16.88
C PRO A 160 4.80 -7.45 -16.31
N ASP A 161 4.69 -8.46 -17.17
CA ASP A 161 4.59 -9.87 -16.78
C ASP A 161 5.92 -10.42 -16.20
N SER A 162 7.06 -9.83 -16.54
CA SER A 162 8.40 -10.27 -16.13
C SER A 162 9.16 -9.25 -15.28
N LYS A 163 8.44 -8.27 -14.72
CA LYS A 163 8.96 -7.15 -13.93
C LYS A 163 8.31 -7.06 -12.55
N GLU A 164 9.07 -6.67 -11.55
CA GLU A 164 8.59 -6.29 -10.22
C GLU A 164 9.04 -4.87 -9.88
N VAL A 165 8.10 -4.02 -9.48
CA VAL A 165 8.34 -2.61 -9.13
C VAL A 165 8.13 -2.43 -7.63
N PHE A 166 9.02 -1.67 -7.01
CA PHE A 166 9.00 -1.37 -5.59
C PHE A 166 8.96 0.13 -5.35
N THR A 167 8.16 0.56 -4.38
CA THR A 167 8.37 1.85 -3.71
C THR A 167 8.96 1.62 -2.32
N TRP A 168 10.00 2.38 -1.98
CA TRP A 168 10.67 2.34 -0.70
C TRP A 168 10.43 3.65 0.04
N ASN A 169 10.00 3.57 1.30
CA ASN A 169 9.83 4.71 2.18
C ASN A 169 10.70 4.54 3.42
N ILE A 170 11.76 5.31 3.52
CA ILE A 170 12.79 5.16 4.56
C ILE A 170 12.53 6.14 5.70
N TYR A 171 11.46 5.92 6.46
CA TYR A 171 11.08 6.84 7.54
C TYR A 171 12.06 6.82 8.73
N GLY A 172 12.83 5.74 8.87
CA GLY A 172 13.86 5.59 9.89
C GLY A 172 14.91 6.70 9.97
N ILE A 173 15.12 7.42 8.86
CA ILE A 173 16.14 8.48 8.78
C ILE A 173 15.55 9.90 8.80
N VAL A 174 14.25 10.04 9.09
CA VAL A 174 13.61 11.36 9.20
C VAL A 174 14.30 12.19 10.29
N LYS A 175 14.83 13.35 9.89
CA LYS A 175 15.57 14.26 10.78
C LYS A 175 14.63 15.08 11.68
N SER A 176 13.51 15.53 11.13
CA SER A 176 12.51 16.34 11.84
C SER A 176 11.11 15.91 11.46
N MET A 177 10.37 15.35 12.41
CA MET A 177 8.99 14.90 12.19
C MET A 177 8.08 16.07 11.80
N GLU A 178 8.29 17.25 12.40
CA GLU A 178 7.48 18.42 12.10
C GLU A 178 7.78 18.96 10.70
N SER A 179 9.06 19.04 10.32
CA SER A 179 9.44 19.55 9.00
C SER A 179 8.95 18.64 7.87
N THR A 180 9.02 17.31 8.07
CA THR A 180 8.63 16.33 7.06
C THR A 180 7.11 16.10 7.00
N PHE A 181 6.41 16.06 8.14
CA PHE A 181 4.99 15.65 8.21
C PHE A 181 4.02 16.77 8.63
N GLY A 182 4.51 17.90 9.15
CA GLY A 182 3.68 19.00 9.65
C GLY A 182 2.85 19.67 8.55
N ASN A 183 3.40 19.73 7.33
CA ASN A 183 2.64 20.13 6.13
C ASN A 183 2.10 18.89 5.41
N VAL A 184 0.86 18.51 5.74
CA VAL A 184 0.22 17.30 5.20
C VAL A 184 0.10 17.36 3.68
N ASP A 185 -0.34 18.47 3.09
CA ASP A 185 -0.53 18.58 1.64
C ASP A 185 0.79 18.45 0.86
N GLU A 186 1.88 19.03 1.40
CA GLU A 186 3.21 18.87 0.82
C GLU A 186 3.68 17.41 0.91
N PHE A 187 3.47 16.76 2.06
CA PHE A 187 3.79 15.35 2.25
C PHE A 187 2.99 14.45 1.30
N ILE A 188 1.68 14.69 1.14
CA ILE A 188 0.83 13.97 0.19
C ILE A 188 1.30 14.17 -1.25
N SER A 189 1.69 15.40 -1.61
CA SER A 189 2.26 15.69 -2.92
C SER A 189 3.54 14.89 -3.17
N TRP A 190 4.46 14.85 -2.19
CA TRP A 190 5.68 14.06 -2.29
C TRP A 190 5.39 12.55 -2.41
N ARG A 191 4.46 12.04 -1.59
CA ARG A 191 4.03 10.63 -1.64
C ARG A 191 3.41 10.29 -2.99
N ALA A 192 2.52 11.13 -3.50
CA ALA A 192 1.88 10.94 -4.80
C ALA A 192 2.91 10.96 -5.93
N ALA A 193 3.87 11.88 -5.92
CA ALA A 193 4.96 11.91 -6.90
C ALA A 193 5.77 10.60 -6.91
N LEU A 194 6.10 10.04 -5.73
CA LEU A 194 6.79 8.76 -5.63
C LEU A 194 5.93 7.59 -6.17
N MET A 195 4.61 7.64 -5.94
CA MET A 195 3.68 6.64 -6.45
C MET A 195 3.53 6.72 -7.98
N GLU A 196 3.36 7.92 -8.54
CA GLU A 196 3.28 8.13 -9.99
C GLU A 196 4.59 7.72 -10.69
N LEU A 197 5.75 7.98 -10.06
CA LEU A 197 7.04 7.51 -10.57
C LEU A 197 7.08 5.99 -10.66
N ALA A 198 6.57 5.29 -9.66
CA ALA A 198 6.47 3.83 -9.68
C ALA A 198 5.45 3.31 -10.71
N LEU A 199 4.37 4.06 -10.96
CA LEU A 199 3.40 3.71 -12.01
C LEU A 199 3.98 3.90 -13.43
N GLN A 200 4.84 4.90 -13.63
CA GLN A 200 5.61 5.02 -14.87
C GLN A 200 6.55 3.82 -15.06
N GLU A 201 7.25 3.40 -14.01
CA GLU A 201 8.07 2.18 -14.07
C GLU A 201 7.23 0.93 -14.33
N LEU A 202 6.03 0.83 -13.76
CA LEU A 202 5.13 -0.30 -13.96
C LEU A 202 4.70 -0.43 -15.44
N GLY A 203 4.48 0.70 -16.11
CA GLY A 203 4.26 0.76 -17.56
C GLY A 203 2.84 0.36 -18.00
N LEU A 204 1.83 0.75 -17.23
CA LEU A 204 0.43 0.39 -17.48
C LEU A 204 -0.09 0.90 -18.84
N SER A 205 0.42 2.05 -19.32
CA SER A 205 0.08 2.60 -20.64
C SER A 205 0.51 1.73 -21.83
N GLY A 206 1.48 0.84 -21.64
CA GLY A 206 1.95 -0.11 -22.65
C GLY A 206 1.26 -1.47 -22.58
N ALA A 207 0.20 -1.61 -21.79
CA ALA A 207 -0.47 -2.88 -21.58
C ALA A 207 -1.14 -3.42 -22.86
N THR A 208 -0.94 -4.70 -23.15
CA THR A 208 -1.50 -5.39 -24.32
C THR A 208 -2.48 -6.50 -23.97
N LYS A 209 -2.57 -6.89 -22.69
CA LYS A 209 -3.50 -7.90 -22.19
C LYS A 209 -4.40 -7.33 -21.10
N PRO A 210 -5.70 -7.65 -21.08
CA PRO A 210 -6.59 -7.26 -19.99
C PRO A 210 -6.21 -7.97 -18.68
N ILE A 211 -6.80 -7.51 -17.59
CA ILE A 211 -6.72 -8.16 -16.27
C ILE A 211 -8.08 -8.75 -15.87
N THR A 212 -8.05 -9.65 -14.90
CA THR A 212 -9.25 -10.16 -14.22
C THR A 212 -9.23 -9.77 -12.73
N ALA A 213 -10.16 -10.29 -11.94
CA ALA A 213 -10.10 -10.15 -10.48
C ALA A 213 -8.90 -10.87 -9.87
N ASP A 214 -8.48 -11.98 -10.47
CA ASP A 214 -7.46 -12.89 -9.92
C ASP A 214 -6.10 -12.75 -10.62
N GLU A 215 -6.09 -12.32 -11.88
CA GLU A 215 -4.87 -12.15 -12.68
C GLU A 215 -4.64 -10.67 -13.00
N ASP A 216 -3.65 -10.08 -12.33
CA ASP A 216 -3.28 -8.67 -12.48
C ASP A 216 -1.77 -8.47 -12.26
N PRO A 217 -0.97 -8.35 -13.34
CA PRO A 217 0.47 -8.15 -13.23
C PRO A 217 0.85 -6.70 -12.91
N TYR A 218 -0.11 -5.77 -12.93
CA TYR A 218 0.12 -4.33 -12.73
C TYR A 218 -0.05 -3.96 -11.26
N LYS A 219 0.83 -4.48 -10.40
CA LYS A 219 0.86 -4.20 -8.96
C LYS A 219 2.28 -3.90 -8.48
N ILE A 220 2.38 -3.13 -7.41
CA ILE A 220 3.63 -2.57 -6.88
C ILE A 220 3.84 -3.11 -5.45
N PHE A 221 5.07 -3.52 -5.16
CA PHE A 221 5.50 -3.80 -3.79
C PHE A 221 5.80 -2.50 -3.04
N GLN A 222 5.38 -2.40 -1.79
CA GLN A 222 5.70 -1.25 -0.95
C GLN A 222 6.53 -1.67 0.25
N VAL A 223 7.67 -1.03 0.47
CA VAL A 223 8.52 -1.28 1.64
C VAL A 223 8.59 -0.01 2.46
N HIS A 224 8.18 -0.08 3.71
CA HIS A 224 8.36 0.99 4.69
C HIS A 224 9.41 0.55 5.70
N ASP A 225 10.51 1.29 5.77
CA ASP A 225 11.60 1.05 6.71
C ASP A 225 11.52 2.04 7.88
N TYR A 226 11.36 1.49 9.08
CA TYR A 226 11.23 2.25 10.32
C TYR A 226 12.42 2.08 11.26
N LYS A 227 13.58 1.62 10.75
CA LYS A 227 14.80 1.45 11.54
C LYS A 227 15.10 2.72 12.35
N SER A 228 15.44 2.55 13.63
CA SER A 228 15.77 3.66 14.54
C SER A 228 14.61 4.61 14.92
N LEU A 229 13.37 4.35 14.49
CA LEU A 229 12.24 5.13 15.00
C LEU A 229 11.88 4.74 16.43
N SER A 230 11.60 5.75 17.26
CA SER A 230 10.98 5.54 18.57
C SER A 230 9.47 5.46 18.40
N PHE A 231 8.91 4.29 18.71
CA PHE A 231 7.46 4.04 18.64
C PHE A 231 6.70 4.40 19.92
N PHE A 232 7.41 4.85 20.95
CA PHE A 232 6.84 5.15 22.27
C PHE A 232 6.10 6.51 22.34
N ARG A 233 6.26 7.37 21.32
CA ARG A 233 5.54 8.66 21.24
C ARG A 233 4.78 8.74 19.93
N GLN A 234 3.45 8.80 20.01
CA GLN A 234 2.61 9.11 18.84
C GLN A 234 2.77 10.59 18.49
N ASN A 235 3.48 10.88 17.40
CA ASN A 235 3.61 12.24 16.89
C ASN A 235 2.32 12.63 16.13
N PRO A 236 1.63 13.74 16.48
CA PRO A 236 0.39 14.15 15.82
C PRO A 236 0.53 14.45 14.33
N ALA A 237 1.64 15.06 13.90
CA ALA A 237 1.91 15.35 12.49
C ALA A 237 2.05 14.06 11.68
N VAL A 238 2.81 13.09 12.19
CA VAL A 238 2.95 11.75 11.57
C VAL A 238 1.58 11.07 11.47
N LYS A 239 0.77 11.14 12.53
CA LYS A 239 -0.58 10.55 12.53
C LYS A 239 -1.49 11.19 11.50
N ALA A 240 -1.47 12.53 11.38
CA ALA A 240 -2.25 13.27 10.41
C ALA A 240 -1.83 12.92 8.98
N ALA A 241 -0.53 12.99 8.67
CA ALA A 241 0.02 12.65 7.36
C ALA A 241 -0.25 11.19 6.99
N SER A 242 -0.10 10.25 7.93
CA SER A 242 -0.40 8.84 7.71
C SER A 242 -1.89 8.60 7.45
N LYS A 243 -2.78 9.23 8.21
CA LYS A 243 -4.23 9.11 8.01
C LYS A 243 -4.62 9.64 6.63
N GLU A 244 -4.15 10.83 6.27
CA GLU A 244 -4.43 11.42 4.97
C GLU A 244 -3.90 10.56 3.83
N THR A 245 -2.68 10.02 3.97
CA THR A 245 -2.10 9.12 2.96
C THR A 245 -2.97 7.89 2.74
N ILE A 246 -3.46 7.25 3.82
CA ILE A 246 -4.34 6.07 3.72
C ILE A 246 -5.65 6.44 3.02
N GLN A 247 -6.25 7.58 3.37
CA GLN A 247 -7.51 8.04 2.79
C GLN A 247 -7.36 8.37 1.30
N VAL A 248 -6.38 9.20 0.94
CA VAL A 248 -6.13 9.59 -0.45
C VAL A 248 -5.73 8.38 -1.28
N PHE A 249 -4.79 7.54 -0.83
CA PHE A 249 -4.30 6.43 -1.64
C PHE A 249 -5.32 5.30 -1.76
N GLY A 250 -6.13 5.07 -0.73
CA GLY A 250 -7.26 4.15 -0.82
C GLY A 250 -8.30 4.60 -1.85
N LEU A 251 -8.49 5.93 -1.99
CA LEU A 251 -9.41 6.51 -2.96
C LEU A 251 -8.84 6.45 -4.39
N VAL A 252 -7.62 6.96 -4.61
CA VAL A 252 -7.12 7.30 -5.96
C VAL A 252 -6.11 6.31 -6.54
N TYR A 253 -5.65 5.33 -5.75
CA TYR A 253 -4.77 4.24 -6.21
C TYR A 253 -5.29 2.82 -5.86
N PRO A 254 -6.59 2.51 -6.10
CA PRO A 254 -7.13 1.17 -5.85
C PRO A 254 -6.43 0.07 -6.65
N GLU A 255 -6.35 -1.13 -6.08
CA GLU A 255 -5.83 -2.34 -6.75
C GLU A 255 -4.43 -2.20 -7.37
N LEU A 256 -3.58 -1.32 -6.84
CA LEU A 256 -2.18 -1.17 -7.25
C LEU A 256 -1.17 -1.78 -6.26
N LEU A 257 -1.60 -2.15 -5.05
CA LEU A 257 -0.73 -2.77 -4.06
C LEU A 257 -0.64 -4.29 -4.28
N LYS A 258 0.59 -4.80 -4.42
CA LYS A 258 0.89 -6.23 -4.43
C LYS A 258 1.01 -6.75 -3.00
N GLU A 259 2.13 -6.46 -2.34
CA GLU A 259 2.39 -6.72 -0.93
C GLU A 259 3.03 -5.48 -0.29
N LYS A 260 2.83 -5.30 1.02
CA LYS A 260 3.38 -4.19 1.79
C LYS A 260 4.19 -4.70 2.97
N PHE A 261 5.48 -4.43 2.95
CA PHE A 261 6.42 -4.82 4.00
C PHE A 261 6.70 -3.65 4.93
N PHE A 262 6.58 -3.89 6.24
CA PHE A 262 6.93 -2.94 7.29
C PHE A 262 8.15 -3.51 8.00
N VAL A 263 9.34 -3.03 7.64
CA VAL A 263 10.61 -3.59 8.11
C VAL A 263 11.22 -2.79 9.25
N ASN A 264 12.02 -3.49 10.07
CA ASN A 264 12.66 -2.94 11.26
C ASN A 264 11.65 -2.36 12.26
N VAL A 265 10.47 -2.98 12.36
CA VAL A 265 9.44 -2.62 13.35
C VAL A 265 9.63 -3.43 14.64
N PRO A 266 9.36 -2.88 15.84
CA PRO A 266 9.43 -3.65 17.07
C PRO A 266 8.51 -4.88 16.99
N ALA A 267 8.95 -6.01 17.54
CA ALA A 267 8.17 -7.25 17.61
C ALA A 267 6.93 -7.16 18.53
N ILE A 268 6.46 -5.95 18.85
CA ILE A 268 5.35 -5.69 19.76
C ILE A 268 4.05 -5.72 18.96
N MET A 269 3.25 -6.76 19.17
CA MET A 269 1.94 -7.02 18.52
C MET A 269 0.98 -5.81 18.50
N GLY A 270 1.07 -4.89 19.46
CA GLY A 270 0.21 -3.71 19.56
C GLY A 270 0.39 -2.68 18.42
N PHE A 271 1.59 -2.53 17.87
CA PHE A 271 1.82 -1.64 16.72
C PHE A 271 1.13 -2.18 15.46
N MET A 272 1.18 -3.49 15.25
CA MET A 272 0.54 -4.14 14.11
C MET A 272 -0.98 -3.96 14.11
N TYR A 273 -1.57 -4.22 15.27
CA TYR A 273 -2.99 -3.97 15.48
C TYR A 273 -3.38 -2.50 15.28
N GLY A 274 -2.52 -1.55 15.66
CA GLY A 274 -2.76 -0.12 15.47
C GLY A 274 -2.81 0.33 14.01
N VAL A 275 -1.91 -0.20 13.16
CA VAL A 275 -1.92 0.05 11.70
C VAL A 275 -3.10 -0.63 11.01
N MET A 276 -3.51 -1.80 11.48
CA MET A 276 -4.57 -2.62 10.86
C MET A 276 -6.00 -2.16 11.20
N LYS A 277 -6.22 -1.49 12.34
CA LYS A 277 -7.57 -1.29 12.89
C LYS A 277 -8.30 -0.02 12.41
N LEU A 278 -7.71 0.79 11.52
CA LEU A 278 -8.34 2.04 11.09
C LEU A 278 -8.10 2.28 9.59
N PHE A 279 -9.16 2.11 8.80
CA PHE A 279 -9.25 2.55 7.39
C PHE A 279 -8.55 1.71 6.32
N VAL A 280 -8.27 0.43 6.57
CA VAL A 280 -7.70 -0.48 5.57
C VAL A 280 -8.68 -1.63 5.32
N ALA A 281 -9.06 -1.86 4.05
CA ALA A 281 -9.97 -2.95 3.69
C ALA A 281 -9.37 -4.31 4.09
N PRO A 282 -10.18 -5.32 4.49
CA PRO A 282 -9.66 -6.63 4.90
C PRO A 282 -8.74 -7.29 3.86
N LYS A 283 -9.02 -7.09 2.57
CA LYS A 283 -8.17 -7.56 1.46
C LYS A 283 -6.77 -6.94 1.47
N THR A 284 -6.65 -5.69 1.90
CA THR A 284 -5.39 -4.96 2.00
C THR A 284 -4.61 -5.34 3.25
N ILE A 285 -5.30 -5.66 4.35
CA ILE A 285 -4.65 -6.14 5.59
C ILE A 285 -3.90 -7.46 5.36
N LYS A 286 -4.46 -8.37 4.55
CA LYS A 286 -3.80 -9.63 4.20
C LYS A 286 -2.48 -9.44 3.45
N LYS A 287 -2.27 -8.26 2.85
CA LYS A 287 -1.07 -7.92 2.10
C LYS A 287 0.03 -7.30 2.98
N PHE A 288 -0.20 -7.19 4.29
CA PHE A 288 0.71 -6.47 5.20
C PHE A 288 1.62 -7.44 5.94
N HIS A 289 2.92 -7.25 5.75
CA HIS A 289 3.97 -8.14 6.26
C HIS A 289 4.90 -7.36 7.20
N PRO A 290 4.67 -7.44 8.50
CA PRO A 290 5.58 -6.85 9.45
C PRO A 290 6.79 -7.71 9.74
N MET A 291 7.96 -7.07 9.77
CA MET A 291 9.23 -7.75 9.97
C MET A 291 10.08 -7.00 11.00
N SER A 292 10.49 -7.72 12.04
CA SER A 292 11.39 -7.16 13.06
C SER A 292 12.81 -6.94 12.55
N ASN A 293 13.25 -7.75 11.59
CA ASN A 293 14.54 -7.65 10.94
C ASN A 293 14.36 -7.36 9.45
N GLY A 294 14.74 -6.17 8.99
CA GLY A 294 14.71 -5.82 7.58
C GLY A 294 15.64 -6.64 6.71
N GLY A 295 16.72 -7.19 7.27
CA GLY A 295 17.64 -8.09 6.55
C GLY A 295 17.02 -9.43 6.14
N ALA A 296 15.82 -9.76 6.62
CA ALA A 296 15.10 -10.96 6.19
C ALA A 296 14.21 -10.71 4.95
N LEU A 297 14.03 -9.46 4.52
CA LEU A 297 13.10 -9.09 3.45
C LEU A 297 13.39 -9.82 2.13
N ALA A 298 14.66 -10.03 1.77
CA ALA A 298 15.05 -10.75 0.57
C ALA A 298 14.47 -12.18 0.49
N HIS A 299 14.24 -12.84 1.63
CA HIS A 299 13.69 -14.21 1.65
C HIS A 299 12.23 -14.28 1.22
N GLU A 300 11.47 -13.18 1.34
CA GLU A 300 10.06 -13.09 0.94
C GLU A 300 9.87 -13.16 -0.59
N PHE A 301 10.96 -13.07 -1.36
CA PHE A 301 10.93 -13.03 -2.82
C PHE A 301 11.51 -14.29 -3.48
N ALA A 302 11.64 -15.38 -2.74
CA ALA A 302 12.10 -16.67 -3.27
C ALA A 302 11.18 -17.20 -4.40
N GLU A 303 9.88 -16.92 -4.32
CA GLU A 303 8.88 -17.34 -5.31
C GLU A 303 8.53 -16.23 -6.32
N SER A 304 9.35 -15.17 -6.40
CA SER A 304 9.12 -14.10 -7.36
C SER A 304 9.25 -14.59 -8.80
N LYS A 305 8.43 -14.02 -9.69
CA LYS A 305 8.55 -14.22 -11.14
C LYS A 305 9.86 -13.67 -11.72
N VAL A 306 10.54 -12.79 -10.98
CA VAL A 306 11.87 -12.30 -11.32
C VAL A 306 12.89 -13.20 -10.66
N ALA A 307 13.68 -13.92 -11.47
CA ALA A 307 14.74 -14.79 -10.98
C ALA A 307 15.70 -14.04 -10.04
N ASP A 308 16.02 -14.67 -8.91
CA ASP A 308 16.93 -14.17 -7.88
C ASP A 308 16.58 -12.77 -7.36
N LEU A 309 15.29 -12.41 -7.35
CA LEU A 309 14.85 -11.08 -6.91
C LEU A 309 15.38 -10.72 -5.52
N GLY A 310 15.34 -11.67 -4.57
CA GLY A 310 15.89 -11.47 -3.22
C GLY A 310 17.37 -11.06 -3.24
N GLU A 311 18.19 -11.71 -4.06
CA GLU A 311 19.62 -11.36 -4.18
C GLU A 311 19.83 -9.98 -4.82
N LYS A 312 18.91 -9.53 -5.68
CA LYS A 312 18.98 -8.22 -6.34
C LYS A 312 18.59 -7.05 -5.43
N LEU A 313 17.94 -7.31 -4.30
CA LEU A 313 17.63 -6.28 -3.30
C LEU A 313 18.92 -5.74 -2.64
N PRO A 314 18.90 -4.52 -2.07
CA PRO A 314 20.04 -3.98 -1.34
C PRO A 314 20.49 -4.87 -0.17
N GLU A 315 21.77 -4.81 0.17
CA GLU A 315 22.36 -5.55 1.32
C GLU A 315 21.63 -5.27 2.64
N ALA A 316 21.19 -4.03 2.87
CA ALA A 316 20.42 -3.65 4.05
C ALA A 316 19.09 -4.43 4.22
N TYR A 317 18.62 -5.06 3.14
CA TYR A 317 17.38 -5.85 3.08
C TYR A 317 17.63 -7.34 2.82
N GLY A 318 18.87 -7.81 3.01
CA GLY A 318 19.24 -9.23 2.90
C GLY A 318 19.70 -9.67 1.52
N GLY A 319 19.77 -8.77 0.55
CA GLY A 319 20.26 -9.06 -0.80
C GLY A 319 21.75 -8.76 -0.95
N LYS A 320 22.20 -8.64 -2.21
CA LYS A 320 23.57 -8.31 -2.63
C LYS A 320 23.60 -7.15 -3.63
N GLY A 321 22.46 -6.53 -3.91
CA GLY A 321 22.32 -5.41 -4.80
C GLY A 321 22.90 -4.11 -4.23
N ALA A 322 23.06 -3.12 -5.10
CA ALA A 322 23.56 -1.80 -4.71
C ALA A 322 22.65 -1.12 -3.67
N ILE A 323 23.14 -0.09 -2.98
CA ILE A 323 22.29 0.71 -2.09
C ILE A 323 21.21 1.46 -2.87
N LEU A 324 20.06 1.74 -2.23
CA LEU A 324 18.91 2.40 -2.87
C LEU A 324 19.28 3.74 -3.52
N GLN A 325 20.19 4.50 -2.90
CA GLN A 325 20.71 5.77 -3.42
C GLN A 325 21.32 5.63 -4.83
N THR A 326 21.92 4.48 -5.12
CA THR A 326 22.66 4.25 -6.37
C THR A 326 21.77 3.60 -7.43
N GLN A 327 20.86 2.70 -7.04
CA GLN A 327 20.03 1.95 -7.99
C GLN A 327 18.59 2.48 -8.13
N GLY A 328 18.10 3.24 -7.15
CA GLY A 328 16.72 3.71 -7.10
C GLY A 328 16.54 5.06 -7.77
N LYS A 329 15.38 5.24 -8.42
CA LYS A 329 14.88 6.55 -8.85
C LYS A 329 14.25 7.24 -7.65
N SER A 330 14.30 8.57 -7.58
CA SER A 330 13.68 9.36 -6.52
C SER A 330 12.98 10.59 -7.09
N THR A 331 12.11 11.22 -6.31
CA THR A 331 11.50 12.51 -6.66
C THR A 331 12.58 13.58 -6.81
N LEU A 332 12.37 14.57 -7.67
CA LEU A 332 13.32 15.68 -7.83
C LEU A 332 13.45 16.48 -6.53
N LEU A 333 14.67 16.88 -6.18
CA LEU A 333 14.96 17.64 -4.97
C LEU A 333 15.62 18.98 -5.29
N GLU A 334 15.41 19.97 -4.42
CA GLU A 334 16.10 21.28 -4.39
C GLU A 334 16.57 21.67 -2.99
#